data_AF-A0A7V4ZRW8-F1
#
_entry.id   AF-A0A7V4ZRW8-F1
#
_cell.length_a   1.000
_cell.length_b   1.000
_cell.length_c   1.000
_cell.angle_alpha   90.00
_cell.angle_beta   90.00
_cell.angle_gamma   90.00
#
_symmetry.space_group_name_H-M   'P 1'
#
loop_
_entity.id
_entity.type
_entity.pdbx_description
1 polymer ?
#
loop_
_entity_poly.entity_id
_entity_poly.type
_entity_poly.pdbx_seq_one_letter_code
_entity_poly.pdbx_strand_id
1 'polypeptide(L)'
;MKLICIPLFTPVVSALGFDLVWFGCLFTMALVAGYISPPFGFNLFFMKGIAPKDVTMGEIYRYSIPFFLIEVLGLIICFLYPKFVLFIPNKM
;
A
#
# COMPACT_ATOMS: atom_id res chain seq x y z
N MET A 1 0.52 -5.89 12.88
CA MET A 1 0.42 -4.41 12.82
C MET A 1 -0.92 -3.93 12.29
N LYS A 2 -1.36 -4.34 11.08
CA LYS A 2 -2.63 -3.88 10.46
C LYS A 2 -3.86 -3.95 11.37
N LEU A 3 -4.02 -5.07 12.08
CA LEU A 3 -5.15 -5.32 12.98
C LEU A 3 -5.20 -4.38 14.20
N ILE A 4 -4.08 -3.78 14.58
CA ILE A 4 -3.99 -2.87 15.74
C ILE A 4 -4.17 -1.41 15.27
N CYS A 5 -3.60 -1.05 14.12
CA CYS A 5 -3.68 0.32 13.62
C CYS A 5 -5.09 0.73 13.19
N ILE A 6 -5.85 -0.14 12.53
CA ILE A 6 -7.20 0.19 12.07
C ILE A 6 -8.11 0.65 13.24
N PRO A 7 -8.37 -0.16 14.28
CA PRO A 7 -9.25 0.26 15.37
C PRO A 7 -8.72 1.46 16.17
N LEU A 8 -7.40 1.70 16.14
CA LEU A 8 -6.78 2.87 16.76
C LEU A 8 -7.03 4.17 15.98
N PHE A 9 -6.91 4.13 14.64
CA PHE A 9 -7.05 5.31 13.79
C PHE A 9 -8.49 5.58 13.34
N THR A 10 -9.35 4.57 13.24
CA THR A 10 -10.79 4.72 12.91
C THR A 10 -11.52 5.78 13.74
N PRO A 11 -11.43 5.79 15.09
CA PRO A 11 -12.11 6.82 15.90
C PRO A 11 -11.55 8.23 15.66
N VAL A 12 -10.25 8.36 15.39
CA VAL A 12 -9.59 9.64 15.11
C VAL A 12 -10.04 10.19 13.76
N VAL A 13 -10.08 9.35 12.73
CA VAL A 13 -10.50 9.71 11.37
C VAL A 13 -11.97 10.11 11.34
N SER A 14 -12.82 9.36 12.06
CA SER A 14 -14.25 9.68 12.22
C SER A 14 -14.45 11.01 12.96
N ALA A 15 -13.69 11.27 14.03
CA ALA A 15 -13.74 12.54 14.77
C ALA A 15 -13.31 13.75 13.93
N LEU A 16 -12.43 13.55 12.94
CA LEU A 16 -12.00 14.57 11.98
C LEU A 16 -13.00 14.75 10.81
N GLY A 17 -14.08 13.97 10.75
CA GLY A 17 -15.11 14.05 9.71
C GLY A 17 -14.68 13.46 8.36
N PHE A 18 -13.63 12.64 8.32
CA PHE A 18 -13.20 11.97 7.09
C PHE A 18 -13.98 10.68 6.84
N ASP A 19 -14.13 10.33 5.56
CA ASP A 19 -14.78 9.10 5.14
C ASP A 19 -13.90 7.87 5.45
N LEU A 20 -14.48 6.88 6.13
CA LEU A 20 -13.79 5.67 6.54
C LEU A 20 -13.41 4.76 5.36
N VAL A 21 -14.16 4.80 4.26
CA VAL A 21 -13.85 4.06 3.03
C VAL A 21 -12.62 4.65 2.36
N TRP A 22 -12.54 5.99 2.27
CA TRP A 22 -11.36 6.67 1.76
C TRP A 22 -10.12 6.34 2.61
N PHE A 23 -10.24 6.42 3.93
CA PHE A 23 -9.16 6.07 4.85
C PHE A 23 -8.76 4.59 4.73
N GLY A 24 -9.73 3.68 4.69
CA GLY A 24 -9.48 2.25 4.55
C GLY A 24 -8.79 1.90 3.23
N CYS A 25 -9.12 2.61 2.14
CA CYS A 25 -8.47 2.47 0.85
C CYS A 25 -7.01 2.91 0.92
N LEU A 26 -6.74 4.14 1.40
CA LEU A 26 -5.38 4.65 1.58
C LEU A 26 -4.54 3.78 2.50
N PHE A 27 -5.14 3.33 3.60
CA PHE A 27 -4.48 2.44 4.54
C PHE A 27 -4.09 1.12 3.85
N THR A 28 -5.02 0.52 3.09
CA THR A 28 -4.74 -0.70 2.33
C THR A 28 -3.63 -0.52 1.31
N MET A 29 -3.64 0.57 0.54
CA MET A 29 -2.59 0.89 -0.43
C MET A 29 -1.23 1.10 0.24
N ALA A 30 -1.18 1.88 1.34
CA ALA A 30 0.05 2.11 2.09
C ALA A 30 0.66 0.80 2.60
N LEU A 31 -0.18 -0.16 2.95
CA LEU A 31 0.26 -1.47 3.39
C LEU A 31 0.78 -2.35 2.25
N VAL A 32 0.15 -2.30 1.07
CA VAL A 32 0.64 -3.01 -0.12
C VAL A 32 2.00 -2.46 -0.52
N ALA A 33 2.13 -1.13 -0.54
CA ALA A 33 3.39 -0.43 -0.75
C ALA A 33 4.49 -0.96 0.20
N GLY A 34 4.18 -1.06 1.50
CA GLY A 34 5.12 -1.60 2.50
C GLY A 34 5.56 -3.06 2.29
N TYR A 35 4.75 -3.89 1.63
CA TYR A 35 5.14 -5.28 1.31
C TYR A 35 6.08 -5.40 0.12
N ILE A 36 6.09 -4.41 -0.78
CA ILE A 36 6.93 -4.38 -1.98
C ILE A 36 8.11 -3.40 -1.85
N SER A 37 8.12 -2.56 -0.81
CA SER A 37 9.23 -1.63 -0.48
C SER A 37 10.53 -2.37 -0.16
N PRO A 38 11.62 -2.16 -0.92
CA PRO A 38 12.96 -2.56 -0.47
C PRO A 38 13.38 -1.72 0.76
N PRO A 39 14.12 -2.24 1.76
CA PRO A 39 14.68 -3.61 1.88
C PRO A 39 13.80 -4.58 2.70
N PHE A 40 12.67 -4.12 3.26
CA PHE A 40 11.85 -4.89 4.22
C PHE A 40 10.62 -5.57 3.62
N GLY A 41 10.41 -5.47 2.30
CA GLY A 41 9.27 -6.07 1.62
C GLY A 41 9.27 -7.59 1.74
N PHE A 42 8.34 -8.13 2.54
CA PHE A 42 8.18 -9.58 2.73
C PHE A 42 8.06 -10.33 1.38
N ASN A 43 7.40 -9.71 0.40
CA ASN A 43 7.26 -10.29 -0.95
C ASN A 43 8.60 -10.43 -1.67
N LEU A 44 9.58 -9.55 -1.42
CA LEU A 44 10.90 -9.61 -2.05
C LEU A 44 11.72 -10.78 -1.50
N PHE A 45 11.61 -11.04 -0.20
CA PHE A 45 12.23 -12.21 0.43
C PHE A 45 11.58 -13.51 -0.02
N PHE A 46 10.24 -13.52 -0.15
CA PHE A 46 9.52 -14.66 -0.70
C PHE A 46 9.94 -14.96 -2.15
N MET A 47 10.02 -13.92 -3.00
CA MET A 47 10.49 -14.07 -4.38
C MET A 47 11.91 -14.64 -4.46
N LYS A 48 12.82 -14.24 -3.56
CA LYS A 48 14.15 -14.87 -3.50
C LYS A 48 14.12 -16.34 -3.08
N GLY A 49 13.17 -16.74 -2.25
CA GLY A 49 13.00 -18.14 -1.82
C GLY A 49 12.61 -19.09 -2.96
N ILE A 50 11.90 -18.57 -3.97
CA ILE A 50 11.48 -19.34 -5.15
C ILE A 50 12.34 -19.09 -6.40
N ALA A 51 13.17 -18.04 -6.40
CA ALA A 51 14.01 -17.67 -7.52
C ALA A 51 15.20 -18.64 -7.71
N PRO A 52 15.67 -18.86 -8.95
CA PRO A 52 16.89 -19.59 -9.24
C PRO A 52 18.09 -19.04 -8.46
N LYS A 53 19.10 -19.90 -8.19
CA LYS A 53 20.29 -19.52 -7.41
C LYS A 53 21.07 -18.35 -8.03
N ASP A 54 20.96 -18.17 -9.34
CA ASP A 54 21.64 -17.14 -10.11
C ASP A 54 21.05 -15.73 -9.92
N VAL A 55 19.81 -15.61 -9.43
CA VAL A 55 19.14 -14.31 -9.24
C VAL A 55 19.55 -13.70 -7.91
N THR A 56 20.16 -12.53 -7.92
CA THR A 56 20.57 -11.84 -6.68
C THR A 56 19.43 -11.03 -6.06
N MET A 57 19.52 -10.74 -4.76
CA MET A 57 18.58 -9.82 -4.09
C MET A 57 18.62 -8.41 -4.71
N GLY A 58 19.79 -7.98 -5.19
CA GLY A 58 19.95 -6.68 -5.85
C GLY A 58 19.15 -6.58 -7.14
N GLU A 59 19.04 -7.66 -7.92
CA GLU A 59 18.21 -7.71 -9.12
C GLU A 59 16.72 -7.65 -8.76
N ILE A 60 16.28 -8.44 -7.77
CA ILE A 60 14.89 -8.40 -7.28
C ILE A 60 14.51 -7.00 -6.82
N TYR A 61 15.40 -6.30 -6.11
CA TYR A 61 15.18 -4.93 -5.68
C TYR A 61 15.08 -3.97 -6.87
N ARG A 62 15.98 -4.08 -7.84
CA ARG A 62 15.97 -3.25 -9.05
C ARG A 62 14.66 -3.39 -9.84
N TYR A 63 14.10 -4.60 -9.90
CA TYR A 63 12.80 -4.83 -10.53
C TYR A 63 11.63 -4.39 -9.66
N SER A 64 11.72 -4.45 -8.34
CA SER A 64 10.62 -4.01 -7.46
C SER A 64 10.49 -2.49 -7.37
N ILE A 65 11.60 -1.75 -7.44
CA ILE A 65 11.61 -0.27 -7.36
C ILE A 65 10.60 0.40 -8.30
N PRO A 66 10.54 0.10 -9.62
CA PRO A 66 9.57 0.73 -10.50
C PRO A 66 8.12 0.42 -10.12
N PHE A 67 7.82 -0.81 -9.68
CA PHE A 67 6.48 -1.16 -9.20
C PHE A 67 6.12 -0.43 -7.91
N PHE A 68 7.07 -0.34 -6.98
CA PHE A 68 6.88 0.43 -5.75
C PHE A 68 6.62 1.92 -6.04
N LEU A 69 7.32 2.52 -7.00
CA LEU A 69 7.09 3.90 -7.40
C LEU A 69 5.69 4.12 -7.99
N ILE A 70 5.18 3.18 -8.79
CA ILE A 70 3.82 3.23 -9.33
C ILE A 70 2.79 3.12 -8.19
N GLU A 71 3.01 2.23 -7.23
CA GLU A 71 2.13 2.07 -6.06
C GLU A 71 2.07 3.36 -5.23
N VAL A 72 3.23 3.98 -4.97
CA VAL A 72 3.32 5.26 -4.24
C VAL A 72 2.65 6.39 -5.03
N LEU A 73 2.83 6.44 -6.35
CA LEU A 73 2.14 7.41 -7.21
C LEU A 73 0.63 7.24 -7.12
N GLY A 74 0.12 6.01 -7.20
CA GLY A 74 -1.30 5.72 -7.01
C GLY A 74 -1.81 6.19 -5.66
N LEU A 75 -1.05 5.93 -4.59
CA LEU A 75 -1.38 6.39 -3.24
C LEU A 75 -1.45 7.91 -3.14
N ILE A 76 -0.51 8.63 -3.74
CA ILE A 76 -0.50 10.11 -3.77
C ILE A 76 -1.72 10.63 -4.52
N ILE A 77 -2.07 10.03 -5.65
CA ILE A 77 -3.25 10.42 -6.44
C ILE A 77 -4.54 10.22 -5.63
N CYS A 78 -4.70 9.06 -4.98
CA CYS A 78 -5.85 8.76 -4.13
C CYS A 78 -5.93 9.67 -2.88
N PHE A 79 -4.78 10.11 -2.37
CA PHE A 79 -4.69 11.04 -1.25
C PHE A 79 -5.12 12.46 -1.67
N LEU A 80 -4.64 12.95 -2.81
CA LEU A 80 -4.96 14.28 -3.33
C LEU A 80 -6.39 14.37 -3.87
N TYR A 81 -6.93 13.27 -4.41
CA TYR A 81 -8.24 13.22 -5.02
C TYR A 81 -9.16 12.16 -4.38
N PRO A 82 -9.65 12.39 -3.15
CA PRO A 82 -10.53 11.45 -2.44
C PRO A 82 -11.81 11.12 -3.20
N LYS A 83 -12.30 12.05 -4.03
CA LYS A 83 -13.52 11.88 -4.84
C LYS A 83 -13.40 10.77 -5.89
N PHE A 84 -12.18 10.44 -6.37
CA PHE A 84 -11.99 9.29 -7.26
C PHE A 84 -12.21 7.97 -6.53
N VAL A 85 -11.69 7.87 -5.30
CA VAL A 85 -11.85 6.67 -4.46
C VAL A 85 -13.30 6.47 -4.07
N LEU A 86 -14.02 7.57 -3.77
CA LEU A 86 -15.42 7.55 -3.39
C LEU A 86 -16.39 7.50 -4.58
N PHE A 87 -15.90 7.56 -5.82
CA PHE A 87 -16.77 7.55 -7.01
C PHE A 87 -17.51 6.23 -7.17
N ILE A 88 -16.83 5.10 -6.97
CA ILE A 88 -17.44 3.76 -7.08
C ILE A 88 -18.38 3.49 -5.88
N PRO A 89 -18.00 3.72 -4.62
CA PRO A 89 -18.89 3.56 -3.47
C PRO A 89 -20.17 4.41 -3.54
N ASN A 90 -20.10 5.65 -4.02
CA ASN A 90 -21.29 6.51 -4.17
C ASN A 90 -22.25 6.05 -5.30
N LYS A 91 -21.83 5.09 -6.13
CA LYS A 91 -22.61 4.54 -7.25
C LYS A 91 -23.17 3.14 -6.97
N MET A 92 -22.81 2.53 -5.84
CA MET A 92 -23.36 1.27 -5.33
C MET A 92 -24.50 1.56 -4.35
#